data_AF-A0A660QAA2-F1
#
_entry.id   AF-A0A660QAA2-F1
#
_cell.length_a   1.000
_cell.length_b   1.000
_cell.length_c   1.000
_cell.angle_alpha   90.00
_cell.angle_beta   90.00
_cell.angle_gamma   90.00
#
_symmetry.space_group_name_H-M   'P 1'
#
loop_
_entity.id
_entity.type
_entity.pdbx_description
1 polymer ?
#
loop_
_entity_poly.entity_id
_entity_poly.type
_entity_poly.pdbx_seq_one_letter_code
_entity_poly.pdbx_strand_id
1 'polypeptide(L)'
;SLLGDVSHGVFLNKNPIFLGGQGGLVGPARIAYGSVIAAGGICRKDIPMENQLHIPPVPKPGTRSYDTGVYQGIDRIVESNLLYIGNIVALKEWYRNVRQTFMCRDRFDKACLAGGLKNLDLVLAERIKRLGGLAQNMKHSFLRRAKLDDAPEAIAASQYLFYNTWETMEFELKQSSWSENTPAREAFLAAVESMPVGGSYLDTIRSLDPETRQAGQAWLQSIVDEVAKLWTSK
;
A
#
# COMPACT_ATOMS: atom_id res chain seq x y z
N SER A 1 -6.79 2.62 2.21
CA SER A 1 -6.39 3.63 1.23
C SER A 1 -4.93 3.93 1.40
N LEU A 2 -4.23 4.24 0.31
CA LEU A 2 -2.82 4.57 0.28
C LEU A 2 -2.68 6.05 -0.08
N LEU A 3 -2.04 6.83 0.80
CA LEU A 3 -1.77 8.25 0.59
C LEU A 3 -0.27 8.40 0.38
N GLY A 4 0.13 8.66 -0.85
CA GLY A 4 1.50 8.52 -1.32
C GLY A 4 1.85 7.04 -1.47
N ASP A 5 3.13 6.73 -1.32
CA ASP A 5 3.68 5.39 -1.29
C ASP A 5 5.07 5.43 -0.63
N VAL A 6 5.56 4.27 -0.23
CA VAL A 6 6.83 4.11 0.48
C VAL A 6 8.00 4.19 -0.47
N SER A 7 7.89 3.63 -1.68
CA SER A 7 8.98 3.60 -2.65
C SER A 7 9.43 5.00 -3.03
N HIS A 8 8.57 6.02 -2.99
CA HIS A 8 8.94 7.41 -3.22
C HIS A 8 9.01 8.25 -1.95
N GLY A 9 8.20 7.95 -0.92
CA GLY A 9 8.01 8.80 0.26
C GLY A 9 9.19 8.84 1.22
N VAL A 10 9.88 7.71 1.41
CA VAL A 10 10.96 7.60 2.40
C VAL A 10 12.17 8.48 2.08
N PHE A 11 12.26 8.97 0.84
CA PHE A 11 13.31 9.87 0.36
C PHE A 11 13.07 11.35 0.68
N LEU A 12 11.91 11.69 1.27
CA LEU A 12 11.60 13.03 1.79
C LEU A 12 11.74 14.17 0.77
N ASN A 13 11.49 13.87 -0.52
CA ASN A 13 11.63 14.80 -1.64
C ASN A 13 10.33 14.99 -2.43
N LYS A 14 9.20 14.61 -1.84
CA LYS A 14 7.87 14.69 -2.45
C LYS A 14 7.04 15.80 -1.83
N ASN A 15 6.22 16.46 -2.65
CA ASN A 15 5.27 17.45 -2.17
C ASN A 15 4.22 16.77 -1.26
N PRO A 16 3.80 17.41 -0.15
CA PRO A 16 2.82 16.83 0.76
C PRO A 16 1.45 16.67 0.08
N ILE A 17 0.67 15.71 0.59
CA ILE A 17 -0.73 15.52 0.20
C ILE A 17 -1.60 16.32 1.18
N PHE A 18 -2.51 17.15 0.65
CA PHE A 18 -3.42 17.95 1.46
C PHE A 18 -4.85 17.45 1.34
N LEU A 19 -5.47 17.15 2.49
CA LEU A 19 -6.89 16.83 2.58
C LEU A 19 -7.62 18.05 3.15
N GLY A 20 -8.42 18.71 2.32
CA GLY A 20 -9.20 19.87 2.73
C GLY A 20 -10.13 19.57 3.90
N GLY A 21 -10.32 20.56 4.77
CA GLY A 21 -11.17 20.43 5.95
C GLY A 21 -12.60 19.99 5.62
N GLN A 22 -13.24 19.27 6.54
CA GLN A 22 -14.60 18.73 6.37
C GLN A 22 -14.78 17.82 5.13
N GLY A 23 -13.68 17.28 4.60
CA GLY A 23 -13.71 16.29 3.51
C GLY A 23 -13.81 14.85 4.02
N GLY A 24 -13.85 13.91 3.08
CA GLY A 24 -13.83 12.47 3.37
C GLY A 24 -13.10 11.67 2.29
N LEU A 25 -12.70 10.45 2.64
CA LEU A 25 -12.09 9.50 1.71
C LEU A 25 -12.81 8.15 1.80
N VAL A 26 -13.33 7.66 0.68
CA VAL A 26 -13.92 6.33 0.58
C VAL A 26 -12.87 5.39 0.00
N GLY A 27 -12.47 4.40 0.80
CA GLY A 27 -11.46 3.44 0.44
C GLY A 27 -12.00 2.21 -0.32
N PRO A 28 -11.10 1.45 -0.97
CA PRO A 28 -9.69 1.77 -1.14
C PRO A 28 -9.48 2.84 -2.23
N ALA A 29 -8.69 3.86 -1.91
CA ALA A 29 -8.27 4.91 -2.84
C ALA A 29 -6.75 5.09 -2.75
N ARG A 30 -6.12 5.42 -3.88
CA ARG A 30 -4.70 5.77 -3.99
C ARG A 30 -4.55 7.25 -4.34
N ILE A 31 -3.77 8.00 -3.58
CA ILE A 31 -3.59 9.45 -3.76
C ILE A 31 -2.10 9.73 -3.94
N ALA A 32 -1.69 10.24 -5.10
CA ALA A 32 -0.31 10.56 -5.39
C ALA A 32 0.16 11.84 -4.68
N TYR A 33 1.47 11.96 -4.49
CA TYR A 33 2.11 13.10 -3.83
C TYR A 33 1.77 14.46 -4.48
N GLY A 34 1.83 15.52 -3.68
CA GLY A 34 1.48 16.89 -4.11
C GLY A 34 0.00 17.14 -4.38
N SER A 35 -0.85 16.12 -4.23
CA SER A 35 -2.28 16.27 -4.48
C SER A 35 -3.00 17.03 -3.36
N VAL A 36 -3.96 17.87 -3.75
CA VAL A 36 -4.83 18.65 -2.88
C VAL A 36 -6.26 18.21 -3.13
N ILE A 37 -6.95 17.72 -2.10
CA ILE A 37 -8.39 17.43 -2.17
C ILE A 37 -9.14 18.64 -1.60
N ALA A 38 -10.06 19.20 -2.37
CA ALA A 38 -10.83 20.38 -1.97
C ALA A 38 -11.66 20.11 -0.70
N ALA A 39 -11.79 21.14 0.15
CA ALA A 39 -12.57 21.10 1.38
C ALA A 39 -14.04 20.74 1.12
N GLY A 40 -14.69 20.06 2.07
CA GLY A 40 -16.07 19.61 1.95
C GLY A 40 -16.31 18.45 0.96
N GLY A 41 -15.29 18.06 0.19
CA GLY A 41 -15.38 17.00 -0.81
C GLY A 41 -15.17 15.59 -0.23
N ILE A 42 -15.93 14.61 -0.72
CA ILE A 42 -15.67 13.19 -0.43
C ILE A 42 -15.01 12.55 -1.66
N CYS A 43 -13.71 12.25 -1.55
CA CYS A 43 -12.96 11.55 -2.59
C CYS A 43 -13.31 10.06 -2.61
N ARG A 44 -13.63 9.52 -3.79
CA ARG A 44 -14.07 8.10 -3.99
C ARG A 44 -13.27 7.37 -5.07
N LYS A 45 -12.25 8.02 -5.61
CA LYS A 45 -11.46 7.56 -6.75
C LYS A 45 -9.98 7.74 -6.46
N ASP A 46 -9.17 7.06 -7.24
CA ASP A 46 -7.73 7.26 -7.20
C ASP A 46 -7.37 8.61 -7.84
N ILE A 47 -6.29 9.21 -7.36
CA ILE A 47 -5.60 10.36 -7.94
C ILE A 47 -4.17 9.87 -8.25
N PRO A 48 -3.95 9.24 -9.43
CA PRO A 48 -2.68 8.58 -9.73
C PRO A 48 -1.57 9.56 -10.15
N MET A 49 -1.93 10.75 -10.60
CA MET A 49 -0.99 11.78 -11.02
C MET A 49 -0.59 12.68 -9.84
N GLU A 50 0.68 13.03 -9.74
CA GLU A 50 1.16 13.97 -8.72
C GLU A 50 0.66 15.40 -9.00
N ASN A 51 0.66 16.23 -7.96
CA ASN A 51 0.41 17.68 -8.03
C ASN A 51 -0.97 18.05 -8.61
N GLN A 52 -2.01 17.30 -8.24
CA GLN A 52 -3.38 17.53 -8.72
C GLN A 52 -4.24 18.25 -7.67
N LEU A 53 -5.00 19.26 -8.09
CA LEU A 53 -6.15 19.74 -7.32
C LEU A 53 -7.38 18.90 -7.70
N HIS A 54 -7.86 18.09 -6.77
CA HIS A 54 -9.05 17.28 -6.97
C HIS A 54 -10.26 17.90 -6.25
N ILE A 55 -11.28 18.23 -7.04
CA ILE A 55 -12.60 18.66 -6.56
C ILE A 55 -13.56 17.49 -6.75
N PRO A 56 -13.91 16.73 -5.70
CA PRO A 56 -14.78 15.58 -5.85
C PRO A 56 -16.19 16.00 -6.30
N PRO A 57 -16.82 15.26 -7.24
CA PRO A 57 -18.20 15.53 -7.60
C PRO A 57 -19.15 15.16 -6.45
N VAL A 58 -20.26 15.89 -6.35
CA VAL A 58 -21.37 15.54 -5.45
C VAL A 58 -22.21 14.44 -6.11
N PRO A 59 -22.40 13.27 -5.46
CA PRO A 59 -23.25 12.21 -5.99
C PRO A 59 -24.69 12.68 -6.19
N LYS A 60 -25.38 12.16 -7.20
CA LYS A 60 -26.81 12.42 -7.38
C LYS A 60 -27.59 11.90 -6.16
N PRO A 61 -28.46 12.71 -5.53
CA PRO A 61 -29.29 12.25 -4.43
C PRO A 61 -30.32 11.23 -4.94
N GLY A 62 -30.65 10.26 -4.10
CA GLY A 62 -31.70 9.29 -4.39
C GLY A 62 -31.59 8.03 -3.55
N THR A 63 -32.66 7.23 -3.60
CA THR A 63 -32.73 5.91 -2.96
C THR A 63 -32.78 4.84 -4.04
N ARG A 64 -32.04 3.75 -3.83
CA ARG A 64 -32.01 2.59 -4.72
C ARG A 64 -32.07 1.32 -3.89
N SER A 65 -32.63 0.26 -4.47
CA SER A 65 -32.51 -1.08 -3.90
C SER A 65 -31.04 -1.43 -3.73
N TYR A 66 -30.69 -2.03 -2.58
CA TYR A 66 -29.33 -2.39 -2.25
C TYR A 66 -29.30 -3.85 -1.80
N ASP A 67 -28.66 -4.70 -2.60
CA ASP A 67 -28.45 -6.09 -2.25
C ASP A 67 -27.26 -6.23 -1.31
N THR A 68 -27.57 -6.30 -0.01
CA THR A 68 -26.56 -6.52 1.04
C THR A 68 -25.78 -7.81 0.77
N GLY A 69 -24.45 -7.73 0.83
CA GLY A 69 -23.56 -8.88 0.65
C GLY A 69 -23.21 -9.21 -0.81
N VAL A 70 -23.71 -8.42 -1.78
CA VAL A 70 -23.25 -8.50 -3.18
C VAL A 70 -22.14 -7.50 -3.39
N TYR A 71 -20.91 -8.01 -3.59
CA TYR A 71 -19.74 -7.16 -3.82
C TYR A 71 -19.59 -6.82 -5.31
N GLN A 72 -19.02 -5.66 -5.59
CA GLN A 72 -18.65 -5.21 -6.93
C GLN A 72 -17.20 -4.74 -6.95
N GLY A 73 -16.53 -4.85 -8.11
CA GLY A 73 -15.17 -4.35 -8.29
C GLY A 73 -14.13 -5.02 -7.40
N ILE A 74 -14.24 -6.33 -7.20
CA ILE A 74 -13.34 -7.08 -6.30
C ILE A 74 -11.88 -6.96 -6.73
N ASP A 75 -11.60 -6.97 -8.04
CA ASP A 75 -10.25 -6.84 -8.57
C ASP A 75 -9.54 -5.58 -8.06
N ARG A 76 -10.19 -4.43 -8.19
CA ARG A 76 -9.67 -3.16 -7.67
C ARG A 76 -9.45 -3.21 -6.16
N ILE A 77 -10.37 -3.85 -5.42
CA ILE A 77 -10.26 -3.92 -3.95
C ILE A 77 -9.06 -4.79 -3.56
N VAL A 78 -8.89 -5.96 -4.18
CA VAL A 78 -7.78 -6.88 -3.90
C VAL A 78 -6.45 -6.23 -4.30
N GLU A 79 -6.34 -5.72 -5.53
CA GLU A 79 -5.14 -5.00 -6.01
C GLU A 79 -4.75 -3.87 -5.05
N SER A 80 -5.71 -3.03 -4.65
CA SER A 80 -5.42 -1.91 -3.75
C SER A 80 -4.96 -2.35 -2.35
N ASN A 81 -5.46 -3.47 -1.85
CA ASN A 81 -5.03 -4.02 -0.56
C ASN A 81 -3.64 -4.64 -0.67
N LEU A 82 -3.33 -5.36 -1.76
CA LEU A 82 -2.01 -5.92 -1.99
C LEU A 82 -0.96 -4.82 -2.16
N LEU A 83 -1.24 -3.76 -2.91
CA LEU A 83 -0.36 -2.58 -2.99
C LEU A 83 -0.12 -1.97 -1.61
N TYR A 84 -1.17 -1.84 -0.79
CA TYR A 84 -1.04 -1.32 0.57
C TYR A 84 -0.18 -2.24 1.45
N ILE A 85 -0.36 -3.56 1.36
CA ILE A 85 0.45 -4.54 2.08
C ILE A 85 1.91 -4.48 1.61
N GLY A 86 2.16 -4.45 0.30
CA GLY A 86 3.49 -4.30 -0.27
C GLY A 86 4.22 -3.06 0.24
N ASN A 87 3.50 -1.94 0.40
CA ASN A 87 4.05 -0.73 0.99
C ASN A 87 4.42 -0.91 2.48
N ILE A 88 3.64 -1.66 3.26
CA ILE A 88 4.00 -1.97 4.66
C ILE A 88 5.28 -2.81 4.71
N VAL A 89 5.40 -3.81 3.83
CA VAL A 89 6.58 -4.67 3.73
C VAL A 89 7.81 -3.85 3.31
N ALA A 90 7.68 -3.00 2.29
CA ALA A 90 8.74 -2.10 1.86
C ALA A 90 9.18 -1.15 2.98
N LEU A 91 8.24 -0.63 3.79
CA LEU A 91 8.57 0.24 4.92
C LEU A 91 9.28 -0.54 6.03
N LYS A 92 8.89 -1.79 6.28
CA LYS A 92 9.58 -2.67 7.23
C LYS A 92 11.03 -2.91 6.78
N GLU A 93 11.26 -3.17 5.50
CA GLU A 93 12.62 -3.33 4.97
C GLU A 93 13.42 -2.02 5.03
N TRP A 94 12.80 -0.87 4.79
CA TRP A 94 13.45 0.42 5.04
C TRP A 94 13.86 0.59 6.52
N TYR A 95 13.03 0.14 7.46
CA TYR A 95 13.38 0.20 8.88
C TYR A 95 14.56 -0.71 9.23
N ARG A 96 14.57 -1.94 8.72
CA ARG A 96 15.61 -2.95 9.00
C ARG A 96 16.96 -2.58 8.41
N ASN A 97 16.98 -2.08 7.18
CA ASN A 97 18.24 -1.89 6.46
C ASN A 97 18.74 -0.44 6.52
N VAL A 98 17.83 0.55 6.61
CA VAL A 98 18.21 1.97 6.56
C VAL A 98 18.02 2.64 7.90
N ARG A 99 16.80 2.67 8.47
CA ARG A 99 16.57 3.39 9.74
C ARG A 99 17.40 2.84 10.89
N GLN A 100 17.64 1.53 10.90
CA GLN A 100 18.45 0.88 11.92
C GLN A 100 19.86 1.48 12.06
N THR A 101 20.50 1.90 10.97
CA THR A 101 21.84 2.50 11.03
C THR A 101 21.85 3.84 11.77
N PHE A 102 20.72 4.54 11.79
CA PHE A 102 20.53 5.82 12.50
C PHE A 102 19.86 5.67 13.88
N MET A 103 19.35 4.48 14.22
CA MET A 103 18.64 4.20 15.47
C MET A 103 19.41 3.20 16.34
N CYS A 104 20.70 3.48 16.54
CA CYS A 104 21.62 2.56 17.22
C CYS A 104 22.40 3.19 18.39
N ARG A 105 22.24 4.50 18.67
CA ARG A 105 23.12 5.25 19.59
C ARG A 105 22.99 4.82 21.04
N ASP A 106 21.77 4.57 21.49
CA ASP A 106 21.47 4.21 22.88
C ASP A 106 20.31 3.21 23.00
N ARG A 107 19.91 2.91 24.24
CA ARG A 107 18.80 1.99 24.53
C ARG A 107 17.44 2.52 24.05
N PHE A 108 17.25 3.84 23.99
CA PHE A 108 16.00 4.46 23.58
C PHE A 108 15.85 4.38 22.06
N ASP A 109 16.91 4.66 21.31
CA ASP A 109 16.96 4.45 19.87
C ASP A 109 16.60 3.00 19.49
N LYS A 110 17.25 2.02 20.15
CA LYS A 110 16.98 0.59 19.94
C LYS A 110 15.54 0.21 20.29
N ALA A 111 14.99 0.76 21.39
CA ALA A 111 13.61 0.54 21.78
C ALA A 111 12.62 1.14 20.76
N CYS A 112 12.90 2.34 20.24
CA CYS A 112 12.10 2.98 19.19
C CYS A 112 12.11 2.18 17.88
N LEU A 113 13.28 1.65 17.47
CA LEU A 113 13.39 0.78 16.30
C LEU A 113 12.57 -0.50 16.49
N ALA A 114 12.75 -1.18 17.63
CA ALA A 114 12.03 -2.41 17.95
C ALA A 114 10.51 -2.18 18.02
N GLY A 115 10.07 -1.08 18.62
CA GLY A 115 8.66 -0.68 18.67
C GLY A 115 8.08 -0.37 17.29
N GLY A 116 8.84 0.34 16.45
CA GLY A 116 8.45 0.63 15.06
C GLY A 116 8.27 -0.64 14.23
N LEU A 117 9.23 -1.56 14.27
CA LEU A 117 9.16 -2.85 13.60
C LEU A 117 7.98 -3.69 14.10
N LYS A 118 7.78 -3.76 15.42
CA LYS A 118 6.62 -4.45 16.02
C LYS A 118 5.29 -3.85 15.55
N ASN A 119 5.19 -2.53 15.46
CA ASN A 119 3.97 -1.89 14.96
C ASN A 119 3.72 -2.22 13.48
N LEU A 120 4.75 -2.29 12.66
CA LEU A 120 4.62 -2.71 11.25
C LEU A 120 4.14 -4.17 11.16
N ASP A 121 4.65 -5.07 12.00
CA ASP A 121 4.18 -6.46 12.07
C ASP A 121 2.70 -6.56 12.46
N LEU A 122 2.28 -5.79 13.47
CA LEU A 122 0.88 -5.74 13.89
C LEU A 122 -0.04 -5.23 12.77
N VAL A 123 0.37 -4.15 12.08
CA VAL A 123 -0.42 -3.59 10.97
C VAL A 123 -0.48 -4.57 9.80
N LEU A 124 0.63 -5.23 9.46
CA LEU A 124 0.68 -6.24 8.40
C LEU A 124 -0.27 -7.41 8.70
N ALA A 125 -0.18 -7.98 9.90
CA ALA A 125 -1.03 -9.09 10.33
C ALA A 125 -2.52 -8.73 10.29
N GLU A 126 -2.89 -7.54 10.78
CA GLU A 126 -4.28 -7.07 10.72
C GLU A 126 -4.75 -6.88 9.27
N ARG A 127 -3.91 -6.39 8.36
CA ARG A 127 -4.29 -6.18 6.96
C ARG A 127 -4.50 -7.48 6.21
N ILE A 128 -3.62 -8.47 6.40
CA ILE A 128 -3.79 -9.82 5.86
C ILE A 128 -5.08 -10.44 6.40
N LYS A 129 -5.33 -10.35 7.71
CA LYS A 129 -6.56 -10.86 8.33
C LYS A 129 -7.82 -10.22 7.74
N ARG A 130 -7.83 -8.90 7.51
CA ARG A 130 -8.99 -8.20 6.92
C ARG A 130 -9.22 -8.60 5.47
N LEU A 131 -8.15 -8.80 4.70
CA LEU A 131 -8.25 -9.27 3.32
C LEU A 131 -8.80 -10.70 3.27
N GLY A 132 -8.42 -11.57 4.20
CA GLY A 132 -9.00 -12.90 4.34
C GLY A 132 -10.48 -12.89 4.74
N GLY A 133 -10.87 -11.98 5.63
CA GLY A 133 -12.29 -11.75 5.92
C GLY A 133 -13.09 -11.35 4.68
N LEU A 134 -12.51 -10.53 3.80
CA LEU A 134 -13.13 -10.20 2.52
C LEU A 134 -13.23 -11.43 1.60
N ALA A 135 -12.19 -12.26 1.51
CA ALA A 135 -12.21 -13.49 0.72
C ALA A 135 -13.35 -14.42 1.15
N GLN A 136 -13.53 -14.63 2.46
CA GLN A 136 -14.61 -15.47 2.97
C GLN A 136 -16.01 -14.95 2.60
N ASN A 137 -16.19 -13.63 2.52
CA ASN A 137 -17.45 -13.03 2.10
C ASN A 137 -17.77 -13.27 0.61
N MET A 138 -16.76 -13.59 -0.22
CA MET A 138 -16.97 -13.83 -1.65
C MET A 138 -17.85 -15.05 -1.90
N LYS A 139 -17.75 -16.09 -1.06
CA LYS A 139 -18.61 -17.28 -1.16
C LYS A 139 -20.09 -16.92 -1.18
N HIS A 140 -20.51 -16.08 -0.25
CA HIS A 140 -21.89 -15.61 -0.21
C HIS A 140 -22.24 -14.74 -1.43
N SER A 141 -21.32 -13.88 -1.84
CA SER A 141 -21.52 -12.96 -2.97
C SER A 141 -21.73 -13.68 -4.30
N PHE A 142 -20.84 -14.60 -4.69
CA PHE A 142 -20.97 -15.27 -5.99
C PHE A 142 -22.14 -16.26 -6.01
N LEU A 143 -22.46 -16.93 -4.89
CA LEU A 143 -23.65 -17.80 -4.79
C LEU A 143 -24.96 -17.02 -4.88
N ARG A 144 -25.00 -15.80 -4.33
CA ARG A 144 -26.18 -14.92 -4.45
C ARG A 144 -26.33 -14.40 -5.88
N ARG A 145 -25.22 -14.03 -6.51
CA ARG A 145 -25.18 -13.55 -7.90
C ARG A 145 -25.62 -14.59 -8.92
N ALA A 146 -25.29 -15.87 -8.71
CA ALA A 146 -25.75 -16.96 -9.58
C ALA A 146 -27.29 -17.11 -9.61
N LYS A 147 -28.03 -16.48 -8.68
CA LYS A 147 -29.49 -16.45 -8.63
C LYS A 147 -30.10 -15.18 -9.22
N LEU A 148 -29.27 -14.26 -9.72
CA LEU A 148 -29.72 -13.02 -10.36
C LEU A 148 -29.65 -13.20 -11.88
N ASP A 149 -30.72 -12.83 -12.59
CA ASP A 149 -30.87 -13.08 -14.04
C ASP A 149 -29.89 -12.27 -14.93
N ASP A 150 -29.22 -11.26 -14.38
CA ASP A 150 -28.36 -10.31 -15.13
C ASP A 150 -26.98 -10.12 -14.46
N ALA A 151 -26.43 -11.16 -13.83
CA ALA A 151 -25.13 -11.05 -13.17
C ALA A 151 -23.98 -11.12 -14.19
N PRO A 152 -23.12 -10.09 -14.31
CA PRO A 152 -21.98 -10.17 -15.22
C PRO A 152 -21.03 -11.31 -14.79
N GLU A 153 -20.81 -12.27 -15.69
CA GLU A 153 -20.03 -13.49 -15.46
C GLU A 153 -18.62 -13.18 -14.97
N ALA A 154 -17.96 -12.16 -15.55
CA ALA A 154 -16.62 -11.72 -15.18
C ALA A 154 -16.50 -11.37 -13.69
N ILE A 155 -17.51 -10.70 -13.10
CA ILE A 155 -17.46 -10.31 -11.68
C ILE A 155 -17.60 -11.54 -10.79
N ALA A 156 -18.46 -12.51 -11.14
CA ALA A 156 -18.58 -13.75 -10.38
C ALA A 156 -17.29 -14.59 -10.48
N ALA A 157 -16.65 -14.60 -11.66
CA ALA A 157 -15.38 -15.27 -11.88
C ALA A 157 -14.24 -14.71 -11.00
N SER A 158 -14.08 -13.38 -10.93
CA SER A 158 -13.08 -12.77 -10.03
C SER A 158 -13.34 -13.07 -8.55
N GLN A 159 -14.61 -13.08 -8.12
CA GLN A 159 -14.98 -13.42 -6.74
C GLN A 159 -14.68 -14.88 -6.41
N TYR A 160 -14.99 -15.78 -7.34
CA TYR A 160 -14.67 -17.20 -7.22
C TYR A 160 -13.16 -17.42 -7.19
N LEU A 161 -12.41 -16.79 -8.10
CA LEU A 161 -10.96 -16.86 -8.12
C LEU A 161 -10.37 -16.42 -6.78
N PHE A 162 -10.76 -15.25 -6.27
CA PHE A 162 -10.24 -14.72 -5.01
C PHE A 162 -10.54 -15.63 -3.82
N TYR A 163 -11.75 -16.17 -3.73
CA TYR A 163 -12.10 -17.13 -2.69
C TYR A 163 -11.20 -18.38 -2.72
N ASN A 164 -10.97 -18.96 -3.89
CA ASN A 164 -10.24 -20.22 -4.03
C ASN A 164 -8.72 -20.06 -3.94
N THR A 165 -8.17 -18.89 -4.30
CA THR A 165 -6.72 -18.64 -4.21
C THR A 165 -6.29 -18.00 -2.89
N TRP A 166 -7.23 -17.66 -2.01
CA TRP A 166 -6.93 -16.95 -0.76
C TRP A 166 -5.94 -17.70 0.13
N GLU A 167 -6.09 -19.02 0.33
CA GLU A 167 -5.19 -19.76 1.24
C GLU A 167 -3.74 -19.72 0.76
N THR A 168 -3.52 -19.89 -0.54
CA THR A 168 -2.19 -19.75 -1.16
C THR A 168 -1.68 -18.32 -1.03
N MET A 169 -2.51 -17.32 -1.34
CA MET A 169 -2.14 -15.91 -1.20
C MET A 169 -1.78 -15.55 0.25
N GLU A 170 -2.54 -16.02 1.23
CA GLU A 170 -2.31 -15.78 2.64
C GLU A 170 -1.00 -16.42 3.11
N PHE A 171 -0.69 -17.62 2.63
CA PHE A 171 0.58 -18.28 2.89
C PHE A 171 1.75 -17.43 2.37
N GLU A 172 1.70 -16.99 1.11
CA GLU A 172 2.72 -16.12 0.51
C GLU A 172 2.86 -14.81 1.30
N LEU A 173 1.75 -14.12 1.60
CA LEU A 173 1.74 -12.84 2.36
C LEU A 173 2.37 -12.94 3.75
N LYS A 174 2.35 -14.12 4.38
CA LYS A 174 2.96 -14.36 5.69
C LYS A 174 4.45 -14.70 5.61
N GLN A 175 4.99 -14.93 4.42
CA GLN A 175 6.42 -15.12 4.24
C GLN A 175 7.18 -13.81 4.51
N SER A 176 8.42 -13.94 4.98
CA SER A 176 9.24 -12.82 5.46
C SER A 176 10.24 -12.29 4.43
N SER A 177 10.32 -12.91 3.26
CA SER A 177 11.41 -12.76 2.27
C SER A 177 10.91 -12.18 0.94
N TRP A 178 10.39 -10.96 0.97
CA TRP A 178 9.90 -10.22 -0.21
C TRP A 178 10.99 -9.40 -0.92
N SER A 179 12.25 -9.51 -0.52
CA SER A 179 13.29 -8.59 -0.96
C SER A 179 14.71 -9.13 -0.88
N GLU A 180 14.88 -10.45 -0.93
CA GLU A 180 16.22 -11.04 -0.83
C GLU A 180 17.02 -10.77 -2.12
N ASN A 181 18.12 -10.02 -1.97
CA ASN A 181 19.25 -9.90 -2.91
C ASN A 181 18.93 -9.36 -4.32
N THR A 182 18.29 -8.20 -4.44
CA THR A 182 18.24 -7.47 -5.72
C THR A 182 19.51 -6.60 -5.90
N PRO A 183 20.04 -6.47 -7.13
CA PRO A 183 21.18 -5.57 -7.39
C PRO A 183 20.91 -4.12 -7.00
N ALA A 184 19.67 -3.66 -7.15
CA ALA A 184 19.24 -2.33 -6.74
C ALA A 184 19.33 -2.13 -5.21
N ARG A 185 18.98 -3.15 -4.42
CA ARG A 185 19.13 -3.14 -2.96
C ARG A 185 20.60 -3.03 -2.58
N GLU A 186 21.44 -3.88 -3.15
CA GLU A 186 22.88 -3.93 -2.84
C GLU A 186 23.57 -2.61 -3.18
N ALA A 187 23.32 -2.08 -4.38
CA ALA A 187 23.85 -0.78 -4.81
C ALA A 187 23.41 0.35 -3.86
N PHE A 188 22.12 0.38 -3.50
CA PHE A 188 21.59 1.40 -2.60
C PHE A 188 22.18 1.31 -1.19
N LEU A 189 22.23 0.12 -0.60
CA LEU A 189 22.76 -0.06 0.76
C LEU A 189 24.26 0.24 0.82
N ALA A 190 25.04 -0.19 -0.18
CA ALA A 190 26.47 0.15 -0.26
C ALA A 190 26.68 1.67 -0.32
N ALA A 191 25.86 2.38 -1.11
CA ALA A 191 25.93 3.84 -1.19
C ALA A 191 25.58 4.50 0.15
N VAL A 192 24.53 4.04 0.85
CA VAL A 192 24.15 4.57 2.17
C VAL A 192 25.21 4.27 3.24
N GLU A 193 25.80 3.08 3.24
CA GLU A 193 26.87 2.69 4.18
C GLU A 193 28.16 3.49 3.97
N SER A 194 28.44 3.91 2.72
CA SER A 194 29.59 4.75 2.39
C SER A 194 29.47 6.20 2.88
N MET A 195 28.29 6.63 3.32
CA MET A 195 28.06 7.98 3.79
C MET A 195 28.66 8.21 5.20
N PRO A 196 29.10 9.43 5.53
CA PRO A 196 29.75 9.72 6.80
C PRO A 196 28.91 9.32 8.02
N VAL A 197 29.50 8.54 8.92
CA VAL A 197 28.90 8.13 10.20
C VAL A 197 28.78 9.36 11.11
N GLY A 198 27.56 9.64 11.59
CA GLY A 198 27.27 10.75 12.51
C GLY A 198 26.39 11.87 11.93
N GLY A 199 26.04 11.80 10.64
CA GLY A 199 25.05 12.68 10.03
C GLY A 199 23.64 12.44 10.59
N SER A 200 22.81 13.48 10.63
CA SER A 200 21.37 13.34 10.90
C SER A 200 20.72 12.52 9.79
N TYR A 201 19.85 11.57 10.15
CA TYR A 201 19.05 10.79 9.19
C TYR A 201 18.42 11.66 8.10
N LEU A 202 17.87 12.82 8.48
CA LEU A 202 17.19 13.71 7.53
C LEU A 202 18.16 14.30 6.52
N ASP A 203 19.36 14.68 6.97
CA ASP A 203 20.37 15.28 6.10
C ASP A 203 20.90 14.24 5.13
N THR A 204 21.23 13.03 5.62
CA THR A 204 21.71 11.91 4.80
C THR A 204 20.72 11.53 3.71
N ILE A 205 19.44 11.35 4.04
CA ILE A 205 18.43 10.95 3.05
C ILE A 205 18.15 12.06 2.02
N ARG A 206 18.15 13.33 2.45
CA ARG A 206 17.95 14.46 1.54
C ARG A 206 19.16 14.70 0.62
N SER A 207 20.36 14.37 1.08
CA SER A 207 21.59 14.54 0.30
C SER A 207 21.87 13.42 -0.70
N LEU A 208 21.06 12.35 -0.73
CA LEU A 208 21.23 11.28 -1.72
C LEU A 208 21.20 11.86 -3.13
N ASP A 209 22.19 11.50 -3.95
CA ASP A 209 22.22 11.86 -5.35
C ASP A 209 21.06 11.15 -6.11
N PRO A 210 20.72 11.61 -7.33
CA PRO A 210 19.62 11.04 -8.09
C PRO A 210 19.76 9.54 -8.39
N GLU A 211 20.97 9.04 -8.63
CA GLU A 211 21.22 7.64 -9.00
C GLU A 211 21.02 6.73 -7.79
N THR A 212 21.61 7.07 -6.65
CA THR A 212 21.41 6.34 -5.39
C THR A 212 19.92 6.33 -5.02
N ARG A 213 19.23 7.47 -5.14
CA ARG A 213 17.80 7.55 -4.86
C ARG A 213 17.01 6.63 -5.79
N GLN A 214 17.32 6.61 -7.09
CA GLN A 214 16.64 5.76 -8.05
C GLN A 214 16.84 4.27 -7.73
N ALA A 215 18.04 3.85 -7.32
CA ALA A 215 18.31 2.48 -6.90
C ALA A 215 17.45 2.08 -5.69
N GLY A 216 17.36 2.95 -4.67
CA GLY A 216 16.51 2.72 -3.52
C GLY A 216 15.01 2.69 -3.86
N GLN A 217 14.55 3.58 -4.75
CA GLN A 217 13.18 3.58 -5.26
C GLN A 217 12.86 2.26 -5.98
N ALA A 218 13.74 1.82 -6.89
CA ALA A 218 13.57 0.58 -7.63
C ALA A 218 13.53 -0.64 -6.71
N TRP A 219 14.40 -0.69 -5.70
CA TRP A 219 14.37 -1.74 -4.69
C TRP A 219 13.04 -1.78 -3.94
N LEU A 220 12.59 -0.66 -3.38
CA LEU A 220 11.35 -0.63 -2.60
C LEU A 220 10.12 -0.91 -3.48
N GLN A 221 10.14 -0.44 -4.74
CA GLN A 221 9.07 -0.72 -5.70
C GLN A 221 9.02 -2.19 -6.07
N SER A 222 10.15 -2.89 -6.19
CA SER A 222 10.15 -4.33 -6.52
C SER A 222 9.41 -5.15 -5.46
N ILE A 223 9.56 -4.80 -4.17
CA ILE A 223 8.83 -5.42 -3.06
C ILE A 223 7.31 -5.23 -3.23
N VAL A 224 6.89 -4.00 -3.53
CA VAL A 224 5.48 -3.66 -3.74
C VAL A 224 4.92 -4.45 -4.93
N ASP A 225 5.68 -4.52 -6.02
CA ASP A 225 5.27 -5.20 -7.24
C ASP A 225 5.18 -6.72 -7.05
N GLU A 226 6.10 -7.33 -6.30
CA GLU A 226 6.06 -8.76 -5.96
C GLU A 226 4.81 -9.11 -5.15
N VAL A 227 4.46 -8.30 -4.15
CA VAL A 227 3.22 -8.50 -3.38
C VAL A 227 1.99 -8.28 -4.26
N ALA A 228 2.00 -7.26 -5.13
CA ALA A 228 0.88 -6.97 -6.02
C ALA A 228 0.64 -8.09 -7.05
N LYS A 229 1.70 -8.75 -7.53
CA LYS A 229 1.62 -9.87 -8.49
C LYS A 229 0.83 -11.08 -7.98
N LEU A 230 0.62 -11.21 -6.67
CA LEU A 230 -0.28 -12.22 -6.11
C LEU A 230 -1.71 -12.12 -6.64
N TRP A 231 -2.10 -10.97 -7.20
CA TRP A 231 -3.34 -10.80 -7.92
C TRP A 231 -3.08 -10.29 -9.34
N THR A 232 -3.38 -11.13 -10.32
CA THR A 232 -3.47 -10.70 -11.73
C THR A 232 -4.92 -10.82 -12.15
N SER A 233 -5.63 -9.68 -12.22
CA SER A 233 -6.97 -9.66 -12.83
C SER A 233 -6.84 -9.99 -14.32
N LYS A 234 -7.65 -10.91 -14.82
CA LYS A 234 -7.77 -11.15 -16.27
C LYS A 234 -8.60 -10.06 -16.94
#